data_AF-A0A1V1PV48-F1
#
_entry.id   AF-A0A1V1PV48-F1
#
_cell.length_a   1.000
_cell.length_b   1.000
_cell.length_c   1.000
_cell.angle_alpha   90.00
_cell.angle_beta   90.00
_cell.angle_gamma   90.00
#
_symmetry.space_group_name_H-M   'P 1'
#
loop_
_entity.id
_entity.type
_entity.pdbx_description
1 polymer ?
#
loop_
_entity_poly.entity_id
_entity_poly.type
_entity_poly.pdbx_seq_one_letter_code
_entity_poly.pdbx_strand_id
1 'polypeptide(L)'
;MAGLWSAGQAACAAGVGVRFGADSIAAVYDSQREILFDRPRYVVESGGDAFRVRITYDLPHRPGGARASGAHGVLVLTRDQSGGLQPLTHNLIDGLTGSARLRVADDPALSAMNLEPCGPHPWREELRGRSST
;
A
#
# COMPACT_ATOMS: atom_id res chain seq x y z
N MET A 1 -5.53 1.72 8.96
CA MET A 1 -4.10 1.45 8.69
C MET A 1 -3.23 2.65 9.07
N ALA A 2 -3.44 3.27 10.24
CA ALA A 2 -2.52 4.33 10.69
C ALA A 2 -1.28 3.70 11.34
N GLY A 3 -0.15 4.40 11.34
CA GLY A 3 1.10 3.95 11.99
C GLY A 3 2.14 3.33 11.05
N LEU A 4 3.21 2.79 11.66
CA LEU A 4 4.27 2.04 10.97
C LEU A 4 3.93 0.55 10.94
N TRP A 5 4.08 -0.06 9.77
CA TRP A 5 3.82 -1.46 9.50
C TRP A 5 5.10 -2.11 9.01
N SER A 6 5.50 -3.26 9.53
CA SER A 6 6.79 -3.85 9.18
C SER A 6 6.75 -5.36 9.05
N ALA A 7 7.74 -5.96 8.39
CA ALA A 7 7.82 -7.39 8.20
C ALA A 7 8.06 -8.19 9.50
N GLY A 8 8.36 -7.50 10.62
CA GLY A 8 8.45 -8.11 11.94
C GLY A 8 9.03 -7.17 13.00
N GLN A 9 9.12 -7.67 14.24
CA GLN A 9 9.50 -6.87 15.41
C GLN A 9 10.89 -6.23 15.32
N ALA A 10 11.88 -6.90 14.73
CA ALA A 10 13.23 -6.35 14.58
C ALA A 10 13.24 -5.11 13.67
N ALA A 11 12.49 -5.15 12.57
CA ALA A 11 12.35 -4.00 11.67
C ALA A 11 11.52 -2.88 12.31
N CYS A 12 10.49 -3.21 13.10
CA CYS A 12 9.78 -2.24 13.93
C CYS A 12 10.71 -1.53 14.92
N ALA A 13 11.57 -2.26 15.64
CA ALA A 13 12.53 -1.69 16.58
C ALA A 13 13.55 -0.78 15.89
N ALA A 14 13.87 -1.05 14.62
CA ALA A 14 14.73 -0.22 13.79
C ALA A 14 14.01 0.97 13.12
N GLY A 15 12.70 1.16 13.35
CA GLY A 15 11.91 2.19 12.68
C GLY A 15 11.76 1.96 11.17
N VAL A 16 11.98 0.74 10.70
CA VAL A 16 11.93 0.35 9.29
C VAL A 16 10.58 -0.28 8.98
N GLY A 17 9.95 0.15 7.89
CA GLY A 17 8.68 -0.43 7.44
C GLY A 17 7.95 0.40 6.40
N VAL A 18 6.65 0.15 6.24
CA VAL A 18 5.75 0.87 5.36
C VAL A 18 4.83 1.77 6.18
N ARG A 19 4.68 3.01 5.73
CA ARG A 19 3.72 3.97 6.25
C ARG A 19 2.64 4.24 5.22
N PHE A 20 1.39 4.11 5.65
CA PHE A 20 0.21 4.47 4.86
C PHE A 20 -0.26 5.86 5.27
N GLY A 21 -0.28 6.81 4.33
CA GLY A 21 -0.74 8.19 4.54
C GLY A 21 -1.70 8.66 3.46
N ALA A 22 -2.32 9.82 3.67
CA ALA A 22 -3.25 10.41 2.70
C ALA A 22 -2.60 10.79 1.37
N ASP A 23 -1.34 11.21 1.43
CA ASP A 23 -0.62 11.74 0.25
C ASP A 23 0.36 10.75 -0.34
N SER A 24 0.81 9.77 0.43
CA SER A 24 1.70 8.73 -0.07
C SER A 24 1.65 7.46 0.78
N ILE A 25 1.98 6.34 0.14
CA ILE A 25 2.48 5.15 0.83
C ILE A 25 3.99 5.16 0.64
N ALA A 26 4.73 5.05 1.74
CA ALA A 26 6.17 5.17 1.72
C ALA A 26 6.84 4.04 2.49
N ALA A 27 7.95 3.54 1.95
CA ALA A 27 8.93 2.79 2.73
C ALA A 27 9.73 3.79 3.58
N VAL A 28 9.84 3.49 4.86
CA VAL A 28 10.58 4.25 5.85
C VAL A 28 11.77 3.39 6.26
N TYR A 29 12.94 3.98 6.19
CA TYR A 29 14.20 3.51 6.74
C TYR A 29 14.72 4.60 7.67
N ASP A 30 15.54 4.26 8.65
CA ASP A 30 16.09 5.15 9.70
C ASP A 30 16.13 6.66 9.34
N SER A 31 16.91 7.04 8.32
CA SER A 31 17.02 8.43 7.84
C SER A 31 16.45 8.68 6.44
N GLN A 32 15.83 7.68 5.81
CA GLN A 32 15.41 7.73 4.43
C GLN A 32 13.95 7.36 4.25
N ARG A 33 13.28 8.07 3.35
CA ARG A 33 11.90 7.76 2.96
C ARG A 33 11.82 7.63 1.45
N GLU A 34 11.30 6.51 1.00
CA GLU A 34 11.04 6.24 -0.42
C GLU A 34 9.54 6.18 -0.66
N ILE A 35 9.04 6.99 -1.58
CA ILE A 35 7.61 6.98 -1.96
C ILE A 35 7.38 5.75 -2.84
N LEU A 36 6.60 4.81 -2.33
CA LEU A 36 6.17 3.63 -3.09
C LEU A 36 5.02 4.01 -4.01
N PHE A 37 4.00 4.69 -3.46
CA PHE A 37 2.82 5.14 -4.19
C PHE A 37 2.51 6.59 -3.86
N ASP A 38 2.47 7.44 -4.89
CA ASP A 38 2.07 8.86 -4.77
C ASP A 38 0.54 9.01 -4.86
N ARG A 39 -0.02 9.87 -4.01
CA ARG A 39 -1.45 10.22 -3.91
C ARG A 39 -2.41 9.00 -4.01
N PRO A 40 -2.21 7.95 -3.20
CA PRO A 40 -3.04 6.75 -3.24
C PRO A 40 -4.49 7.06 -2.87
N ARG A 41 -5.42 6.33 -3.48
CA ARG A 41 -6.85 6.36 -3.13
C ARG A 41 -7.24 5.06 -2.45
N TYR A 42 -7.87 5.15 -1.28
CA TYR A 42 -8.29 4.01 -0.48
C TYR A 42 -9.80 3.81 -0.56
N VAL A 43 -10.22 2.57 -0.82
CA VAL A 43 -11.63 2.15 -0.72
C VAL A 43 -11.71 0.92 0.19
N VAL A 44 -12.42 1.04 1.30
CA VAL A 44 -12.67 -0.08 2.22
C VAL A 44 -13.82 -0.91 1.65
N GLU A 45 -13.54 -2.15 1.26
CA GLU A 45 -14.50 -3.07 0.65
C GLU A 45 -15.28 -3.87 1.70
N SER A 46 -14.67 -4.12 2.86
CA SER A 46 -15.30 -4.70 4.05
C SER A 46 -14.73 -4.06 5.31
N GLY A 47 -15.55 -3.81 6.32
CA GLY A 47 -15.16 -3.16 7.58
C GLY A 47 -15.16 -4.10 8.78
N GLY A 48 -14.54 -3.66 9.88
CA GLY A 48 -14.36 -4.43 11.12
C GLY A 48 -12.89 -4.63 11.47
N ASP A 49 -12.62 -5.55 12.41
CA ASP A 49 -11.25 -5.90 12.81
C ASP A 49 -10.49 -6.60 11.68
N ALA A 50 -11.19 -7.44 10.92
CA ALA A 50 -10.77 -7.87 9.60
C ALA A 50 -11.38 -6.93 8.55
N PHE A 51 -10.54 -6.35 7.70
CA PHE A 51 -11.01 -5.47 6.62
C PHE A 51 -10.26 -5.76 5.34
N ARG A 52 -10.92 -5.47 4.22
CA ARG A 52 -10.31 -5.49 2.89
C ARG A 52 -10.27 -4.07 2.36
N VAL A 53 -9.12 -3.65 1.88
CA VAL A 53 -8.92 -2.32 1.31
C VAL A 53 -8.34 -2.43 -0.09
N ARG A 54 -8.97 -1.70 -1.01
CA ARG A 54 -8.47 -1.48 -2.36
C ARG A 54 -7.73 -0.15 -2.40
N ILE A 55 -6.51 -0.17 -2.91
CA ILE A 55 -5.62 0.97 -3.06
C ILE A 55 -5.37 1.17 -4.53
N THR A 56 -5.78 2.32 -5.06
CA THR A 56 -5.49 2.71 -6.45
C THR A 56 -4.44 3.80 -6.47
N TYR A 57 -3.44 3.68 -7.34
CA TYR A 57 -2.33 4.62 -7.44
C TYR A 57 -1.84 4.81 -8.88
N ASP A 58 -1.24 5.97 -9.15
CA ASP A 58 -0.63 6.26 -10.45
C ASP A 58 0.72 5.53 -10.58
N LEU A 59 1.00 4.92 -11.73
CA LEU A 59 2.27 4.21 -11.91
C LEU A 59 3.47 5.16 -11.85
N PRO A 60 4.59 4.78 -11.19
CA PRO A 60 5.78 5.61 -11.13
C PRO A 60 6.27 5.99 -12.52
N HIS A 61 6.50 7.29 -12.75
CA HIS A 61 7.03 7.77 -14.01
C HIS A 61 8.53 7.43 -14.10
N ARG A 62 8.92 6.55 -15.03
CA ARG A 62 10.33 6.38 -15.40
C ARG A 62 10.69 7.33 -16.55
N PRO A 63 11.77 8.12 -16.44
CA PRO A 63 12.30 8.88 -17.56
C PRO A 63 12.55 7.96 -18.76
N GLY A 64 12.02 8.32 -19.94
CA GLY A 64 12.09 7.50 -21.16
C GLY A 64 11.02 6.40 -21.28
N GLY A 65 10.17 6.21 -20.27
CA GLY A 65 9.00 5.34 -20.35
C GLY A 65 7.82 6.02 -21.05
N ALA A 66 7.03 5.24 -21.80
CA ALA A 66 5.82 5.75 -22.43
C ALA A 66 4.84 6.29 -21.36
N ARG A 67 4.42 7.55 -21.51
CA ARG A 67 3.31 8.12 -20.74
C ARG A 67 2.01 7.51 -21.25
N ALA A 68 1.63 6.34 -20.73
CA ALA A 68 0.30 5.79 -20.99
C ALA A 68 -0.71 6.56 -20.12
N SER A 69 -1.39 7.55 -20.72
CA SER A 69 -2.47 8.26 -20.03
C SER A 69 -3.53 7.27 -19.56
N GLY A 70 -3.78 7.22 -18.26
CA GLY A 70 -4.80 6.36 -17.64
C GLY A 70 -4.29 5.02 -17.10
N ALA A 71 -3.00 4.70 -17.23
CA ALA A 71 -2.43 3.51 -16.60
C ALA A 71 -2.28 3.70 -15.08
N HIS A 72 -2.76 2.74 -14.29
CA HIS A 72 -2.75 2.79 -12.83
C HIS A 72 -2.56 1.41 -12.21
N GLY A 73 -2.03 1.39 -10.99
CA GLY A 73 -1.94 0.18 -10.18
C GLY A 73 -3.15 0.04 -9.26
N VAL A 74 -3.56 -1.19 -9.01
CA VAL A 74 -4.55 -1.55 -7.99
C VAL A 74 -3.96 -2.63 -7.10
N LEU A 75 -3.76 -2.29 -5.83
CA LEU A 75 -3.33 -3.20 -4.76
C LEU A 75 -4.50 -3.45 -3.83
N VAL A 76 -4.77 -4.71 -3.52
CA VAL A 76 -5.75 -5.08 -2.49
C VAL A 76 -5.01 -5.66 -1.31
N LEU A 77 -5.19 -5.06 -0.13
CA LEU A 77 -4.70 -5.58 1.13
C LEU A 77 -5.87 -6.09 1.96
N THR A 78 -5.64 -7.17 2.69
CA THR A 78 -6.54 -7.66 3.73
C THR A 78 -5.85 -7.54 5.07
N ARG A 79 -6.62 -7.18 6.11
CA ARG A 79 -6.23 -7.35 7.49
C ARG A 79 -6.92 -8.57 8.04
N ASP A 80 -6.15 -9.51 8.59
CA ASP A 80 -6.71 -10.68 9.24
C ASP A 80 -7.03 -10.41 10.73
N GLN A 81 -7.55 -11.42 11.42
CA GLN A 81 -7.90 -11.31 12.84
C GLN A 81 -6.68 -11.17 13.77
N SER A 82 -5.48 -11.55 13.31
CA SER A 82 -4.22 -11.30 14.04
C SER A 82 -3.79 -9.84 13.97
N GLY A 83 -4.41 -9.07 13.06
CA GLY A 83 -4.16 -7.66 12.89
C GLY A 83 -3.04 -7.35 11.90
N GLY A 84 -2.44 -8.36 11.27
CA GLY A 84 -1.47 -8.22 10.18
C GLY A 84 -2.12 -7.86 8.86
N LEU A 85 -1.39 -7.17 8.00
CA LEU A 85 -1.74 -6.88 6.62
C LEU A 85 -1.09 -7.89 5.68
N GLN A 86 -1.88 -8.39 4.73
CA GLN A 86 -1.41 -9.29 3.68
C GLN A 86 -1.97 -8.81 2.34
N PRO A 87 -1.20 -8.92 1.25
CA PRO A 87 -1.69 -8.56 -0.05
C PRO A 87 -2.51 -9.71 -0.65
N LEU A 88 -3.66 -9.38 -1.24
CA LEU A 88 -4.54 -10.34 -1.89
C LEU A 88 -4.33 -10.35 -3.41
N THR A 89 -4.25 -9.16 -4.01
CA THR A 89 -4.04 -9.00 -5.46
C THR A 89 -3.27 -7.72 -5.75
N HIS A 90 -2.47 -7.76 -6.82
CA HIS A 90 -1.80 -6.58 -7.37
C HIS A 90 -1.91 -6.59 -8.90
N ASN A 91 -2.59 -5.57 -9.43
CA ASN A 91 -2.93 -5.47 -10.85
C ASN A 91 -2.39 -4.16 -11.44
N LEU A 92 -1.87 -4.23 -12.65
CA LEU A 92 -1.54 -3.06 -13.46
C LEU A 92 -2.60 -2.92 -14.55
N ILE A 93 -3.35 -1.82 -14.51
CA ILE A 93 -4.43 -1.54 -15.46
C ILE A 93 -3.90 -0.55 -16.50
N ASP A 94 -4.02 -0.90 -17.77
CA ASP A 94 -3.81 0.04 -18.88
C ASP A 94 -5.14 0.70 -19.24
N GLY A 95 -5.25 2.01 -18.95
CA GLY A 95 -6.47 2.78 -19.19
C GLY A 95 -6.82 2.96 -20.68
N LEU A 96 -5.87 2.76 -21.60
CA LEU A 96 -6.12 2.88 -23.04
C LEU A 96 -6.77 1.62 -23.63
N THR A 97 -6.42 0.45 -23.10
CA THR A 97 -6.87 -0.84 -23.62
C THR A 97 -7.85 -1.57 -22.70
N GLY A 98 -8.06 -1.07 -21.48
CA GLY A 98 -8.86 -1.74 -20.44
C GLY A 98 -8.23 -3.04 -19.95
N SER A 99 -6.99 -3.34 -20.37
CA SER A 99 -6.32 -4.60 -20.06
C SER A 99 -5.76 -4.56 -18.64
N ALA A 100 -6.09 -5.59 -17.85
CA ALA A 100 -5.49 -5.81 -16.55
C ALA A 100 -4.36 -6.84 -16.68
N ARG A 101 -3.14 -6.47 -16.30
CA ARG A 101 -2.06 -7.43 -16.10
C ARG A 101 -2.03 -7.81 -14.63
N LEU A 102 -2.48 -9.03 -14.37
CA LEU A 102 -2.39 -9.69 -13.07
C LEU A 102 -0.94 -10.16 -12.89
N ARG A 103 -0.17 -9.52 -12.00
CA ARG A 103 1.17 -10.01 -11.62
C ARG A 103 1.05 -10.75 -10.30
N VAL A 104 0.81 -12.06 -10.38
CA VAL A 104 0.61 -12.91 -9.17
C VAL A 104 1.79 -13.82 -8.87
N ALA A 105 2.59 -14.22 -9.87
CA ALA A 105 3.83 -14.95 -9.64
C ALA A 105 5.02 -13.99 -9.60
N ASP A 106 5.86 -14.10 -8.57
CA ASP A 106 7.13 -13.37 -8.40
C ASP A 106 7.03 -11.84 -8.37
N ASP A 107 5.91 -11.28 -7.90
CA ASP A 107 5.84 -9.85 -7.64
C ASP A 107 6.56 -9.52 -6.31
N PRO A 108 7.74 -8.88 -6.33
CA PRO A 108 8.47 -8.55 -5.12
C PRO A 108 7.70 -7.61 -4.20
N ALA A 109 6.75 -6.83 -4.73
CA ALA A 109 5.88 -5.98 -3.92
C ALA A 109 4.89 -6.82 -3.09
N LEU A 110 4.41 -7.96 -3.60
CA LEU A 110 3.54 -8.86 -2.83
C LEU A 110 4.32 -9.52 -1.68
N SER A 111 5.53 -10.02 -1.95
CA SER A 111 6.38 -10.63 -0.91
C SER A 111 6.77 -9.64 0.19
N ALA A 112 6.93 -8.35 -0.14
CA ALA A 112 7.29 -7.29 0.80
C ALA A 112 6.11 -6.72 1.62
N MET A 113 4.86 -7.08 1.29
CA MET A 113 3.64 -6.48 1.86
C MET A 113 2.95 -7.35 2.92
N ASN A 114 3.60 -8.40 3.41
CA ASN A 114 3.19 -9.08 4.64
C ASN A 114 3.72 -8.29 5.84
N LEU A 115 2.84 -7.56 6.51
CA LEU A 115 3.23 -6.55 7.49
C LEU A 115 2.44 -6.68 8.79
N GLU A 116 3.15 -6.53 9.90
CA GLU A 116 2.59 -6.45 11.25
C GLU A 116 2.61 -5.00 11.73
N PRO A 117 1.64 -4.58 12.56
CA PRO A 117 1.67 -3.26 13.15
C PRO A 117 2.80 -3.16 14.20
N CYS A 118 3.62 -2.11 14.14
CA CYS A 118 4.70 -1.88 15.11
C CYS A 118 4.22 -1.38 16.49
N GLY A 119 2.96 -1.61 16.85
CA GLY A 119 2.34 -1.09 18.07
C GLY A 119 1.94 0.40 17.99
N PRO A 120 1.72 1.05 19.14
CA PRO A 120 1.36 2.47 19.20
C PRO A 120 2.49 3.36 18.66
N HIS A 121 2.33 3.87 17.45
CA HIS A 121 3.27 4.80 16.84
C HIS A 121 2.72 6.25 16.90
N PRO A 122 3.54 7.30 17.08
CA PRO A 122 3.10 8.70 17.06
C PRO A 122 2.44 9.14 15.73
N TRP A 123 2.57 8.35 14.66
CA TRP A 123 2.00 8.65 13.35
C TRP A 123 0.57 8.16 13.26
N ARG A 124 -0.39 9.09 13.35
CA ARG A 124 -1.84 8.81 13.26
C ARG A 124 -2.48 9.71 12.20
N GLU A 125 -2.24 9.44 10.93
CA GLU A 125 -2.86 10.19 9.84
C GLU A 125 -4.15 9.54 9.36
N GLU A 126 -5.11 10.37 8.94
CA GLU A 126 -6.31 9.93 8.26
C GLU A 126 -6.01 9.52 6.83
N LEU A 127 -6.69 8.49 6.33
CA LEU A 127 -6.48 7.96 4.98
C LEU A 127 -7.36 8.71 3.99
N ARG A 128 -6.79 9.15 2.88
CA ARG A 128 -7.51 9.87 1.82
C ARG A 128 -8.67 9.02 1.27
N GLY A 129 -9.86 9.60 1.23
CA GLY A 129 -11.07 8.92 0.75
C GLY A 129 -11.81 8.10 1.80
N ARG A 130 -11.36 8.11 3.07
CA ARG A 130 -12.11 7.56 4.18
C ARG A 130 -13.06 8.63 4.73
N SER A 131 -14.32 8.62 4.27
CA SER A 131 -15.37 9.39 4.92
C SER A 131 -15.53 8.86 6.34
N SER A 132 -15.29 9.70 7.34
CA SER A 132 -15.76 9.44 8.71
C SER A 132 -17.27 9.28 8.65
N THR A 133 -17.75 8.06 8.85
CA THR A 133 -19.17 7.79 9.12
C THR A 133 -19.23 7.34 10.57
#